data_AF-A0A067DX61-F1
#
_entry.id   AF-A0A067DX61-F1
#
_cell.length_a   1.000
_cell.length_b   1.000
_cell.length_c   1.000
_cell.angle_alpha   90.00
_cell.angle_beta   90.00
_cell.angle_gamma   90.00
#
_symmetry.space_group_name_H-M   'P 1'
#
loop_
_entity.id
_entity.type
_entity.pdbx_description
1 polymer ?
#
loop_
_entity_poly.entity_id
_entity_poly.type
_entity_poly.pdbx_seq_one_letter_code
_entity_poly.pdbx_strand_id
1 'polypeptide(L)'
;DLAIDATTTVGVDLGQGLREVDIKKYIKVEKVPGGQLEDSRVLKGVMFNKDVVAPGKMRRKIVNPRIILLDSPLEYKKGENQTNAELVKEEDWEVLLKMEEEYIENLCMQILKFKPDLVITEKGLSDLACHYLSKAGVSAIRRLRKTDNNRIAKACGAVIVNRPDELQESDVGTGAGLFEVKKIGDEFFAFIVDCKDPKACTVLLRGASKDLLNEVERNLQDAMSVARNIIKNPKLVPGGGATELTVSATLKQKSSSIEGIEKWPYEAAAIAFEAIPRTLAQNCGINVIRTMTALQGKV
;
A
#
# COMPACT_ATOMS: atom_id res chain seq x y z
N ASP A 1 -13.33 8.71 9.88
CA ASP A 1 -12.55 9.66 9.06
C ASP A 1 -11.38 9.01 8.34
N LEU A 2 -10.37 8.48 9.05
CA LEU A 2 -9.19 7.84 8.43
C LEU A 2 -9.50 6.85 7.30
N ALA A 3 -10.49 5.97 7.48
CA ALA A 3 -10.87 4.99 6.46
C ALA A 3 -11.44 5.63 5.19
N ILE A 4 -12.25 6.69 5.33
CA ILE A 4 -12.87 7.41 4.21
C ILE A 4 -11.80 8.18 3.46
N ASP A 5 -10.93 8.88 4.19
CA ASP A 5 -9.83 9.64 3.59
C ASP A 5 -8.87 8.74 2.82
N ALA A 6 -8.47 7.61 3.41
CA ALA A 6 -7.56 6.65 2.76
C ALA A 6 -8.17 6.02 1.50
N THR A 7 -9.44 5.59 1.57
CA THR A 7 -10.11 4.96 0.42
C THR A 7 -10.45 5.95 -0.68
N THR A 8 -10.80 7.19 -0.34
CA THR A 8 -11.04 8.26 -1.31
C THR A 8 -9.74 8.68 -2.00
N THR A 9 -8.63 8.74 -1.25
CA THR A 9 -7.30 9.09 -1.80
C THR A 9 -6.86 8.06 -2.85
N VAL A 10 -7.05 6.77 -2.58
CA VAL A 10 -6.63 5.67 -3.48
C VAL A 10 -7.61 5.39 -4.61
N GLY A 11 -8.82 5.97 -4.57
CA GLY A 11 -9.85 5.76 -5.58
C GLY A 11 -9.40 6.14 -6.97
N VAL A 12 -9.33 5.16 -7.87
CA VAL A 12 -9.05 5.38 -9.29
C VAL A 12 -10.35 5.37 -10.06
N ASP A 13 -10.63 6.45 -10.79
CA ASP A 13 -11.72 6.52 -11.75
C ASP A 13 -11.37 5.66 -12.98
N LEU A 14 -12.11 4.57 -13.19
CA LEU A 14 -11.95 3.67 -14.35
C LEU A 14 -12.75 4.14 -15.58
N GLY A 15 -13.50 5.23 -15.45
CA GLY A 15 -14.49 5.69 -16.43
C GLY A 15 -15.90 5.16 -16.14
N GLN A 16 -16.91 5.72 -16.81
CA GLN A 16 -18.33 5.38 -16.62
C GLN A 16 -18.87 5.54 -15.18
N GLY A 17 -18.22 6.37 -14.36
CA GLY A 17 -18.58 6.59 -12.96
C GLY A 17 -18.20 5.43 -12.01
N LEU A 18 -17.46 4.43 -12.49
CA LEU A 18 -16.96 3.32 -11.67
C LEU A 18 -15.59 3.67 -11.09
N ARG A 19 -15.50 3.60 -9.76
CA ARG A 19 -14.26 3.73 -9.00
C ARG A 19 -13.81 2.37 -8.48
N GLU A 20 -12.55 2.05 -8.70
CA GLU A 20 -11.93 0.88 -8.09
C GLU A 20 -10.90 1.30 -7.04
N VAL A 21 -10.93 0.59 -5.92
CA VAL A 21 -10.02 0.77 -4.79
C VAL A 21 -9.43 -0.60 -4.45
N ASP A 22 -8.12 -0.77 -4.58
CA ASP A 22 -7.39 -1.94 -4.08
C ASP A 22 -6.73 -1.58 -2.74
N ILE A 23 -7.47 -1.84 -1.66
CA ILE A 23 -7.05 -1.54 -0.28
C ILE A 23 -5.72 -2.23 0.04
N LYS A 24 -5.58 -3.52 -0.30
CA LYS A 24 -4.43 -4.34 0.12
C LYS A 24 -3.13 -3.88 -0.52
N LYS A 25 -3.17 -3.49 -1.79
CA LYS A 25 -1.96 -3.08 -2.51
C LYS A 25 -1.59 -1.63 -2.25
N TYR A 26 -2.55 -0.72 -2.25
CA TYR A 26 -2.26 0.71 -2.33
C TYR A 26 -2.46 1.49 -1.03
N ILE A 27 -3.14 0.90 -0.04
CA ILE A 27 -3.20 1.46 1.31
C ILE A 27 -2.24 0.67 2.19
N LYS A 28 -1.17 1.34 2.64
CA LYS A 28 -0.26 0.79 3.64
C LYS A 28 -0.70 1.25 5.02
N VAL A 29 -0.77 0.37 5.99
CA VAL A 29 -0.95 0.74 7.40
C VAL A 29 0.40 0.59 8.09
N GLU A 30 0.94 1.70 8.60
CA GLU A 30 2.21 1.73 9.33
C GLU A 30 1.91 1.98 10.81
N LYS A 31 2.24 0.99 11.65
CA LYS A 31 2.01 1.03 13.10
C LYS A 31 3.27 1.53 13.78
N VAL A 32 3.20 2.69 14.41
CA VAL A 32 4.33 3.24 15.17
C VAL A 32 3.93 3.36 16.62
N PRO A 33 4.54 2.58 17.54
CA PRO A 33 4.21 2.65 18.96
C PRO A 33 4.54 4.02 19.54
N GLY A 34 3.78 4.40 20.56
CA GLY A 34 3.86 5.71 21.21
C GLY A 34 2.95 6.76 20.58
N GLY A 35 2.81 7.89 21.28
CA GLY A 35 1.85 8.93 20.94
C GLY A 35 0.42 8.56 21.31
N GLN A 36 -0.51 9.40 20.88
CA GLN A 36 -1.95 9.20 21.06
C GLN A 36 -2.60 8.71 19.76
N LEU A 37 -3.80 8.15 19.87
CA LEU A 37 -4.59 7.74 18.69
C LEU A 37 -4.91 8.94 17.78
N GLU A 38 -5.09 10.11 18.38
CA GLU A 38 -5.35 11.39 17.70
C GLU A 38 -4.18 11.85 16.81
N ASP A 39 -2.96 11.39 17.08
CA ASP A 39 -1.79 11.65 16.23
C ASP A 39 -1.81 10.82 14.93
N SER A 40 -2.76 9.89 14.80
CA SER A 40 -2.89 9.04 13.62
C SER A 40 -3.45 9.84 12.44
N ARG A 41 -2.83 9.68 11.27
CA ARG A 41 -3.20 10.46 10.07
C ARG A 41 -3.03 9.66 8.80
N VAL A 42 -3.81 10.02 7.79
CA VAL A 42 -3.62 9.53 6.43
C VAL A 42 -2.60 10.42 5.73
N LEU A 43 -1.48 9.83 5.32
CA LEU A 43 -0.45 10.49 4.54
C LEU A 43 -0.75 10.29 3.06
N LYS A 44 -0.84 11.39 2.31
CA LYS A 44 -0.95 11.42 0.85
C LYS A 44 0.39 11.07 0.20
N GLY A 45 0.78 9.82 0.32
CA GLY A 45 2.04 9.28 -0.17
C GLY A 45 2.49 8.04 0.60
N VAL A 46 3.79 7.77 0.64
CA VAL A 46 4.34 6.53 1.19
C VAL A 46 5.30 6.81 2.33
N MET A 47 5.12 6.08 3.43
CA MET A 47 6.05 6.05 4.56
C MET A 47 6.70 4.67 4.68
N PHE A 48 7.99 4.64 4.97
CA PHE A 48 8.73 3.40 5.20
C PHE A 48 9.90 3.60 6.17
N ASN A 49 10.24 2.54 6.87
CA ASN A 49 11.27 2.52 7.92
C ASN A 49 12.68 2.33 7.32
N LYS A 50 13.22 3.41 6.76
CA LYS A 50 14.60 3.51 6.27
C LYS A 50 15.10 4.94 6.44
N ASP A 51 16.40 5.06 6.73
CA ASP A 51 17.15 6.31 6.56
C ASP A 51 17.84 6.31 5.18
N VAL A 52 18.36 7.47 4.78
CA VAL A 52 19.28 7.59 3.64
C VAL A 52 20.57 6.82 3.92
N VAL A 53 21.23 6.34 2.86
CA VAL A 53 22.43 5.47 3.01
C VAL A 53 23.58 6.18 3.74
N ALA A 54 23.79 7.47 3.49
CA ALA A 54 24.82 8.27 4.14
C ALA A 54 24.22 9.52 4.79
N PRO A 55 23.70 9.43 6.04
CA PRO A 55 22.92 10.51 6.65
C PRO A 55 23.68 11.82 6.91
N GLY A 56 25.01 11.78 6.98
CA GLY A 56 25.85 12.96 7.14
C GLY A 56 26.19 13.69 5.83
N LYS A 57 26.03 13.04 4.67
CA LYS A 57 26.39 13.61 3.36
C LYS A 57 25.20 13.77 2.41
N MET A 58 24.13 12.98 2.62
CA MET A 58 22.92 13.02 1.81
C MET A 58 21.85 13.93 2.44
N ARG A 59 21.05 14.57 1.58
CA ARG A 59 19.97 15.47 2.00
C ARG A 59 18.82 14.66 2.59
N ARG A 60 18.45 14.97 3.85
CA ARG A 60 17.28 14.37 4.53
C ARG A 60 15.97 15.06 4.23
N LYS A 61 15.98 16.24 3.62
CA LYS A 61 14.78 16.99 3.23
C LYS A 61 14.95 17.57 1.84
N ILE A 62 14.01 17.27 0.94
CA ILE A 62 14.02 17.72 -0.45
C ILE A 62 12.58 18.11 -0.83
N VAL A 63 12.40 19.35 -1.29
CA VAL A 63 11.12 19.86 -1.78
C VAL A 63 11.01 19.55 -3.26
N ASN A 64 9.85 19.03 -3.69
CA ASN A 64 9.57 18.56 -5.05
C ASN A 64 10.66 17.62 -5.61
N PRO A 65 10.95 16.50 -4.91
CA PRO A 65 12.03 15.61 -5.31
C PRO A 65 11.77 14.94 -6.66
N ARG A 66 12.81 14.84 -7.49
CA ARG A 66 12.83 13.95 -8.67
C ARG A 66 13.25 12.54 -8.25
N ILE A 67 12.35 11.58 -8.36
CA ILE A 67 12.50 10.23 -7.81
C ILE A 67 12.71 9.22 -8.92
N ILE A 68 13.76 8.41 -8.79
CA ILE A 68 14.03 7.24 -9.65
C ILE A 68 13.90 5.96 -8.83
N LEU A 69 13.20 4.97 -9.39
CA LEU A 69 12.97 3.66 -8.78
C LEU A 69 13.67 2.57 -9.58
N LEU A 70 14.53 1.79 -8.93
CA LEU A 70 15.30 0.71 -9.54
C LEU A 70 15.04 -0.64 -8.86
N ASP A 71 14.88 -1.71 -9.65
CA ASP A 71 14.87 -3.10 -9.14
C ASP A 71 16.31 -3.68 -9.09
N SER A 72 17.25 -3.20 -9.92
CA SER A 72 18.64 -3.67 -9.86
C SER A 72 19.42 -3.14 -8.65
N PRO A 73 20.40 -3.92 -8.14
CA PRO A 73 21.41 -3.39 -7.23
C PRO A 73 22.38 -2.46 -7.97
N LEU A 74 22.85 -1.43 -7.27
CA LEU A 74 23.97 -0.59 -7.71
C LEU A 74 25.28 -1.12 -7.12
N GLU A 75 25.63 -2.34 -7.55
CA GLU A 75 26.78 -3.11 -7.10
C GLU A 75 27.39 -3.82 -8.33
N TYR A 76 28.67 -4.15 -8.26
CA TYR A 76 29.31 -4.91 -9.33
C TYR A 76 28.65 -6.29 -9.46
N LYS A 77 28.17 -6.60 -10.67
CA LYS A 77 27.59 -7.90 -10.98
C LYS A 77 28.62 -8.75 -11.70
N LYS A 78 28.84 -9.96 -11.20
CA LYS A 78 29.57 -10.99 -11.94
C LYS A 78 28.77 -11.37 -13.18
N GLY A 79 29.48 -11.65 -14.28
CA GLY A 79 28.86 -12.16 -15.49
C GLY A 79 28.11 -13.47 -15.22
N GLU A 80 26.97 -13.66 -15.88
CA GLU A 80 26.19 -14.90 -15.77
C GLU A 80 26.92 -16.11 -16.38
N ASN A 81 27.80 -15.86 -17.36
CA ASN A 81 28.68 -16.85 -17.94
C ASN A 81 29.88 -17.14 -17.02
N GLN A 82 30.45 -18.35 -17.14
CA GLN A 82 31.69 -18.72 -16.44
C GLN A 82 32.81 -17.75 -16.82
N THR A 83 33.05 -16.80 -15.92
CA THR A 83 34.10 -15.78 -16.06
C THR A 83 35.25 -16.23 -15.15
N ASN A 84 36.25 -16.89 -15.75
CA ASN A 84 37.47 -17.26 -15.02
C ASN A 84 38.44 -16.08 -15.06
N ALA A 85 38.77 -15.55 -13.88
CA ALA A 85 39.83 -14.58 -13.70
C ALA A 85 41.03 -15.32 -13.07
N GLU A 86 42.11 -15.45 -13.84
CA GLU A 86 43.38 -16.00 -13.35
C GLU A 86 44.27 -14.82 -12.93
N LEU A 87 44.63 -14.79 -11.65
CA LEU A 87 45.46 -13.74 -11.07
C LEU A 87 46.86 -14.30 -10.88
N VAL A 88 47.79 -13.88 -11.73
CA VAL A 88 49.18 -14.39 -11.75
C VAL A 88 50.13 -13.34 -11.19
N LYS A 89 49.84 -12.05 -11.41
CA LYS A 89 50.65 -10.92 -10.94
C LYS A 89 49.87 -10.05 -9.97
N GLU A 90 50.59 -9.34 -9.12
CA GLU A 90 50.00 -8.34 -8.19
C GLU A 90 49.31 -7.19 -8.96
N GLU A 91 49.86 -6.82 -10.12
CA GLU A 91 49.31 -5.83 -11.06
C GLU A 91 47.90 -6.20 -11.56
N ASP A 92 47.59 -7.49 -11.69
CA ASP A 92 46.27 -7.95 -12.15
C ASP A 92 45.17 -7.61 -11.14
N TRP A 93 45.53 -7.51 -9.86
CA TRP A 93 44.60 -7.15 -8.78
C TRP A 93 44.15 -5.70 -8.88
N GLU A 94 45.07 -4.79 -9.21
CA GLU A 94 44.76 -3.37 -9.42
C GLU A 94 43.83 -3.16 -10.62
N VAL A 95 44.04 -3.94 -11.69
CA VAL A 95 43.21 -3.87 -12.90
C VAL A 95 41.77 -4.27 -12.58
N LEU A 96 41.56 -5.36 -11.82
CA LEU A 96 40.21 -5.77 -11.42
C LEU A 96 39.50 -4.73 -10.55
N LEU A 97 40.22 -4.11 -9.61
CA LEU A 97 39.65 -3.05 -8.76
C LEU A 97 39.23 -1.83 -9.60
N LYS A 98 40.07 -1.41 -10.55
CA LYS A 98 39.74 -0.32 -11.48
C LYS A 98 38.52 -0.65 -12.34
N MET A 99 38.42 -1.88 -12.85
CA MET A 99 37.25 -2.33 -13.61
C MET A 99 35.96 -2.28 -12.79
N GLU A 100 36.01 -2.68 -11.51
CA GLU A 100 34.87 -2.58 -10.60
C GLU A 100 34.46 -1.12 -10.36
N GLU A 101 35.43 -0.24 -10.12
CA GLU A 101 35.19 1.19 -9.92
C GLU A 101 34.57 1.85 -11.17
N GLU A 102 35.15 1.61 -12.35
CA GLU A 102 34.64 2.13 -13.63
C GLU A 102 33.23 1.62 -13.92
N TYR A 103 32.94 0.35 -13.63
CA TYR A 103 31.59 -0.20 -13.80
C TYR A 103 30.56 0.53 -12.94
N ILE A 104 30.86 0.72 -11.66
CA ILE A 104 29.96 1.41 -10.72
C ILE A 104 29.83 2.89 -11.09
N GLU A 105 30.92 3.54 -11.51
CA GLU A 105 30.91 4.93 -11.94
C GLU A 105 30.01 5.11 -13.17
N ASN A 106 30.13 4.23 -14.18
CA ASN A 106 29.30 4.24 -15.38
C ASN A 106 27.80 4.09 -15.06
N LEU A 107 27.44 3.16 -14.16
CA LEU A 107 26.05 3.01 -13.71
C LEU A 107 25.53 4.27 -13.01
N CYS A 108 26.34 4.89 -12.14
CA CYS A 108 25.96 6.13 -11.47
C CYS A 108 25.81 7.27 -12.48
N MET A 109 26.74 7.40 -13.44
CA MET A 109 26.68 8.42 -14.48
C MET A 109 25.41 8.32 -15.32
N GLN A 110 24.96 7.11 -15.66
CA GLN A 110 23.70 6.90 -16.38
C GLN A 110 22.50 7.45 -15.60
N ILE A 111 22.42 7.19 -14.30
CA ILE A 111 21.37 7.70 -13.42
C ILE A 111 21.45 9.23 -13.32
N LEU A 112 22.67 9.78 -13.19
CA LEU A 112 22.91 11.20 -13.03
C LEU A 112 22.57 12.03 -14.28
N LYS A 113 22.55 11.44 -15.49
CA LYS A 113 22.09 12.12 -16.72
C LYS A 113 20.69 12.72 -16.57
N PHE A 114 19.83 12.03 -15.85
CA PHE A 114 18.44 12.42 -15.61
C PHE A 114 18.29 13.43 -14.47
N LYS A 115 19.39 13.83 -13.80
CA LYS A 115 19.42 14.77 -12.67
C LYS A 115 18.36 14.46 -11.59
N PRO A 116 18.36 13.25 -11.00
CA PRO A 116 17.46 12.90 -9.91
C PRO A 116 17.89 13.55 -8.60
N ASP A 117 16.95 13.74 -7.68
CA ASP A 117 17.25 14.15 -6.31
C ASP A 117 17.25 12.96 -5.34
N LEU A 118 16.45 11.93 -5.64
CA LEU A 118 16.27 10.74 -4.82
C LEU A 118 16.31 9.49 -5.70
N VAL A 119 17.20 8.56 -5.37
CA VAL A 119 17.29 7.24 -6.01
C VAL A 119 16.93 6.17 -4.99
N ILE A 120 15.98 5.32 -5.33
CA ILE A 120 15.52 4.23 -4.47
C ILE A 120 15.77 2.91 -5.18
N THR A 121 16.51 2.02 -4.53
CA THR A 121 16.77 0.68 -5.05
C THR A 121 16.10 -0.40 -4.19
N GLU A 122 15.52 -1.39 -4.84
CA GLU A 122 14.96 -2.57 -4.16
C GLU A 122 16.07 -3.41 -3.50
N LYS A 123 17.25 -3.45 -4.13
CA LYS A 123 18.39 -4.27 -3.70
C LYS A 123 19.46 -3.41 -3.00
N GLY A 124 20.69 -3.91 -3.00
CA GLY A 124 21.83 -3.23 -2.39
C GLY A 124 22.32 -2.02 -3.18
N LEU A 125 23.23 -1.30 -2.55
CA LEU A 125 23.91 -0.13 -3.09
C LEU A 125 25.30 -0.13 -2.47
N SER A 126 26.33 -0.22 -3.34
CA SER A 126 27.73 -0.26 -2.97
C SER A 126 28.18 1.09 -2.38
N ASP A 127 29.17 1.06 -1.50
CA ASP A 127 29.71 2.27 -0.88
C ASP A 127 30.38 3.20 -1.91
N LEU A 128 30.92 2.65 -3.01
CA LEU A 128 31.40 3.43 -4.16
C LEU A 128 30.25 4.19 -4.84
N ALA A 129 29.13 3.51 -5.10
CA ALA A 129 27.93 4.14 -5.66
C ALA A 129 27.38 5.24 -4.74
N CYS A 130 27.41 4.98 -3.42
CA CYS A 130 27.02 5.96 -2.40
C CYS A 130 27.89 7.22 -2.47
N HIS A 131 29.21 7.07 -2.64
CA HIS A 131 30.13 8.18 -2.78
C HIS A 131 29.84 9.02 -4.04
N TYR A 132 29.67 8.37 -5.21
CA TYR A 132 29.37 9.07 -6.46
C TYR A 132 28.03 9.82 -6.41
N LEU A 133 26.96 9.17 -5.95
CA LEU A 133 25.64 9.80 -5.80
C LEU A 133 25.67 10.95 -4.79
N SER A 134 26.37 10.77 -3.66
CA SER A 134 26.51 11.81 -2.65
C SER A 134 27.29 13.02 -3.16
N LYS A 135 28.37 12.82 -3.94
CA LYS A 135 29.14 13.90 -4.56
C LYS A 135 28.29 14.71 -5.55
N ALA A 136 27.37 14.05 -6.24
CA ALA A 136 26.39 14.68 -7.13
C ALA A 136 25.18 15.30 -6.39
N GLY A 137 25.12 15.21 -5.05
CA GLY A 137 24.03 15.76 -4.24
C GLY A 137 22.73 14.95 -4.26
N VAL A 138 22.78 13.70 -4.72
CA VAL A 138 21.62 12.80 -4.82
C VAL A 138 21.51 11.96 -3.55
N SER A 139 20.31 11.92 -2.95
CA SER A 139 20.03 11.05 -1.82
C SER A 139 19.68 9.66 -2.31
N ALA A 140 20.17 8.62 -1.63
CA ALA A 140 19.90 7.24 -2.00
C ALA A 140 19.28 6.45 -0.84
N ILE A 141 18.38 5.53 -1.17
CA ILE A 141 17.76 4.57 -0.25
C ILE A 141 17.93 3.18 -0.84
N ARG A 142 18.48 2.26 -0.05
CA ARG A 142 18.73 0.88 -0.47
C ARG A 142 17.86 -0.12 0.28
N ARG A 143 17.67 -1.30 -0.31
CA ARG A 143 16.96 -2.45 0.26
C ARG A 143 15.51 -2.12 0.63
N LEU A 144 14.79 -1.46 -0.28
CA LEU A 144 13.36 -1.23 -0.13
C LEU A 144 12.57 -2.49 -0.50
N ARG A 145 11.44 -2.73 0.19
CA ARG A 145 10.55 -3.85 -0.18
C ARG A 145 9.84 -3.55 -1.49
N LYS A 146 9.70 -4.56 -2.35
CA LYS A 146 8.99 -4.45 -3.65
C LYS A 146 7.58 -3.87 -3.53
N THR A 147 6.84 -4.23 -2.48
CA THR A 147 5.50 -3.69 -2.22
C THR A 147 5.51 -2.18 -1.96
N ASP A 148 6.53 -1.68 -1.26
CA ASP A 148 6.66 -0.25 -0.97
C ASP A 148 7.14 0.48 -2.22
N ASN A 149 8.05 -0.13 -3.01
CA ASN A 149 8.49 0.40 -4.29
C ASN A 149 7.30 0.61 -5.26
N ASN A 150 6.42 -0.39 -5.37
CA ASN A 150 5.18 -0.31 -6.17
C ASN A 150 4.23 0.81 -5.70
N ARG A 151 4.15 1.05 -4.39
CA ARG A 151 3.33 2.14 -3.84
C ARG A 151 3.95 3.50 -4.16
N ILE A 152 5.27 3.64 -4.06
CA ILE A 152 5.97 4.89 -4.39
C ILE A 152 5.80 5.20 -5.87
N ALA A 153 5.92 4.19 -6.74
CA ALA A 153 5.66 4.33 -8.17
C ALA A 153 4.27 4.92 -8.44
N LYS A 154 3.24 4.37 -7.79
CA LYS A 154 1.86 4.86 -7.92
C LYS A 154 1.59 6.21 -7.27
N ALA A 155 2.29 6.54 -6.18
CA ALA A 155 2.13 7.83 -5.49
C ALA A 155 2.85 8.98 -6.22
N CYS A 156 4.02 8.72 -6.81
CA CYS A 156 4.89 9.75 -7.39
C CYS A 156 4.81 9.81 -8.92
N GLY A 157 4.18 8.80 -9.55
CA GLY A 157 4.15 8.64 -11.00
C GLY A 157 5.45 8.09 -11.60
N ALA A 158 6.39 7.62 -10.78
CA ALA A 158 7.63 7.00 -11.25
C ALA A 158 7.36 5.59 -11.82
N VAL A 159 8.16 5.17 -12.80
CA VAL A 159 8.17 3.79 -13.31
C VAL A 159 9.35 3.05 -12.67
N ILE A 160 9.12 1.79 -12.28
CA ILE A 160 10.19 0.96 -11.74
C ILE A 160 10.98 0.39 -12.91
N VAL A 161 12.25 0.76 -13.01
CA VAL A 161 13.14 0.34 -14.08
C VAL A 161 14.05 -0.78 -13.56
N ASN A 162 14.27 -1.81 -14.39
CA ASN A 162 15.15 -2.91 -14.00
C ASN A 162 16.62 -2.52 -14.11
N ARG A 163 17.04 -1.95 -15.25
CA ARG A 163 18.44 -1.59 -15.53
C ARG A 163 18.60 -0.08 -15.67
N PRO A 164 19.67 0.53 -15.12
CA PRO A 164 19.93 1.96 -15.31
C PRO A 164 20.11 2.36 -16.79
N ASP A 165 20.58 1.44 -17.63
CA ASP A 165 20.74 1.65 -19.08
C ASP A 165 19.42 1.92 -19.81
N GLU A 166 18.32 1.33 -19.33
CA GLU A 166 16.99 1.41 -19.95
C GLU A 166 16.18 2.61 -19.46
N LEU A 167 16.75 3.40 -18.54
CA LEU A 167 16.04 4.49 -17.90
C LEU A 167 15.71 5.60 -18.90
N GLN A 168 14.46 6.05 -18.88
CA GLN A 168 13.96 7.13 -19.73
C GLN A 168 13.52 8.33 -18.89
N GLU A 169 13.45 9.51 -19.50
CA GLU A 169 12.98 10.73 -18.82
C GLU A 169 11.52 10.58 -18.34
N SER A 170 10.71 9.76 -19.02
CA SER A 170 9.34 9.42 -18.64
C SER A 170 9.23 8.61 -17.35
N ASP A 171 10.30 7.92 -16.94
CA ASP A 171 10.30 7.05 -15.76
C ASP A 171 10.53 7.83 -14.46
N VAL A 172 11.02 9.07 -14.57
CA VAL A 172 11.34 9.94 -13.43
C VAL A 172 10.06 10.47 -12.80
N GLY A 173 9.81 10.09 -11.55
CA GLY A 173 8.67 10.59 -10.79
C GLY A 173 8.90 12.01 -10.30
N THR A 174 8.00 12.92 -10.67
CA THR A 174 7.98 14.32 -10.22
C THR A 174 6.71 14.66 -9.43
N GLY A 175 5.87 13.66 -9.16
CA GLY A 175 4.57 13.83 -8.53
C GLY A 175 4.61 14.02 -7.02
N ALA A 176 5.76 13.86 -6.36
CA ALA A 176 5.91 14.02 -4.91
C ALA A 176 6.23 15.48 -4.53
N GLY A 177 5.60 16.00 -3.47
CA GLY A 177 5.81 17.37 -3.00
C GLY A 177 6.95 17.51 -1.99
N LEU A 178 7.15 16.48 -1.14
CA LEU A 178 8.18 16.52 -0.11
C LEU A 178 8.76 15.12 0.14
N PHE A 179 10.09 15.03 0.13
CA PHE A 179 10.83 13.94 0.75
C PHE A 179 11.43 14.42 2.06
N GLU A 180 11.19 13.69 3.15
CA GLU A 180 11.73 14.01 4.46
C GLU A 180 12.03 12.75 5.27
N VAL A 181 13.20 12.69 5.92
CA VAL A 181 13.49 11.66 6.92
C VAL A 181 13.31 12.24 8.31
N LYS A 182 12.38 11.68 9.09
CA LYS A 182 12.12 12.06 10.48
C LYS A 182 12.37 10.89 11.41
N LYS A 183 12.93 11.20 12.58
CA LYS A 183 13.02 10.26 13.68
C LYS A 183 11.70 10.25 14.43
N ILE A 184 11.09 9.07 14.59
CA ILE A 184 9.90 8.89 15.42
C ILE A 184 10.22 7.82 16.46
N GLY A 185 10.29 8.23 17.73
CA GLY A 185 10.86 7.38 18.78
C GLY A 185 12.35 7.14 18.52
N ASP A 186 12.74 5.88 18.41
CA ASP A 186 14.13 5.47 18.18
C ASP A 186 14.44 5.09 16.72
N GLU A 187 13.43 5.09 15.86
CA GLU A 187 13.57 4.67 14.46
C GLU A 187 13.46 5.86 13.49
N PHE A 188 14.14 5.73 12.35
CA PHE A 188 14.09 6.71 11.26
C PHE A 188 13.10 6.27 10.20
N PHE A 189 12.19 7.17 9.86
CA PHE A 189 11.19 6.95 8.83
C PHE A 189 11.39 7.96 7.71
N ALA A 190 11.39 7.45 6.49
CA ALA A 190 11.35 8.25 5.29
C ALA A 190 9.90 8.48 4.86
N PHE A 191 9.59 9.73 4.57
CA PHE A 191 8.29 10.23 4.15
C PHE A 191 8.41 10.74 2.73
N ILE A 192 7.62 10.18 1.82
CA ILE A 192 7.36 10.77 0.51
C ILE A 192 5.90 11.20 0.53
N VAL A 193 5.66 12.49 0.72
CA VAL A 193 4.32 13.06 1.01
C VAL A 193 4.01 14.22 0.08
N ASP A 194 2.78 14.73 0.19
CA ASP A 194 2.23 15.81 -0.64
C ASP A 194 2.26 15.48 -2.13
N CYS A 195 1.96 14.23 -2.46
CA CYS A 195 1.81 13.79 -3.83
C CYS A 195 0.61 14.46 -4.50
N LYS A 196 0.74 14.89 -5.75
CA LYS A 196 -0.33 15.57 -6.52
C LYS A 196 -1.55 14.68 -6.75
N ASP A 197 -1.31 13.48 -7.30
CA ASP A 197 -2.34 12.47 -7.60
C ASP A 197 -1.97 11.12 -6.96
N PRO A 198 -2.03 11.00 -5.62
CA PRO A 198 -1.59 9.81 -4.91
C PRO A 198 -2.53 8.63 -5.15
N LYS A 199 -2.17 7.72 -6.06
CA LYS A 199 -2.89 6.43 -6.22
C LYS A 199 -2.51 5.41 -5.15
N ALA A 200 -1.69 5.79 -4.18
CA ALA A 200 -1.31 5.01 -3.00
C ALA A 200 -1.13 5.95 -1.81
N CYS A 201 -1.51 5.49 -0.63
CA CYS A 201 -1.41 6.25 0.62
C CYS A 201 -0.89 5.38 1.77
N THR A 202 -0.37 6.01 2.82
CA THR A 202 0.00 5.33 4.06
C THR A 202 -0.80 5.90 5.22
N VAL A 203 -1.52 5.05 5.93
CA VAL A 203 -2.16 5.39 7.19
C VAL A 203 -1.14 5.18 8.30
N LEU A 204 -0.73 6.27 8.93
CA LEU A 204 0.10 6.24 10.13
C LEU A 204 -0.80 6.03 11.34
N LEU A 205 -0.65 4.89 12.02
CA LEU A 205 -1.33 4.60 13.26
C LEU A 205 -0.38 4.80 14.45
N ARG A 206 -0.82 5.61 15.40
CA ARG A 206 -0.13 5.95 16.65
C ARG A 206 -0.97 5.49 17.82
N GLY A 207 -0.33 5.07 18.91
CA GLY A 207 -1.05 4.48 20.02
C GLY A 207 -0.14 3.96 21.13
N ALA A 208 -0.71 3.81 22.32
CA ALA A 208 0.03 3.49 23.53
C ALA A 208 0.68 2.09 23.50
N SER A 209 -0.01 1.09 22.94
CA SER A 209 0.45 -0.29 22.92
C SER A 209 0.34 -0.92 21.53
N LYS A 210 1.21 -1.90 21.26
CA LYS A 210 1.18 -2.66 20.00
C LYS A 210 -0.12 -3.46 19.84
N ASP A 211 -0.66 -3.99 20.93
CA ASP A 211 -1.90 -4.76 20.91
C ASP A 211 -3.10 -3.90 20.54
N LEU A 212 -3.18 -2.69 21.09
CA LEU A 212 -4.21 -1.72 20.72
C LEU A 212 -4.08 -1.32 19.24
N LEU A 213 -2.85 -1.10 18.75
CA LEU A 213 -2.61 -0.80 17.33
C LEU A 213 -3.04 -1.94 16.40
N ASN A 214 -2.85 -3.21 16.80
CA ASN A 214 -3.30 -4.36 16.03
C ASN A 214 -4.84 -4.43 15.97
N GLU A 215 -5.52 -4.11 17.06
CA GLU A 215 -6.98 -4.07 17.10
C GLU A 215 -7.54 -2.94 16.26
N VAL A 216 -6.94 -1.74 16.35
CA VAL A 216 -7.31 -0.60 15.51
C VAL A 216 -7.05 -0.88 14.03
N GLU A 217 -5.95 -1.56 13.66
CA GLU A 217 -5.68 -1.96 12.29
C GLU A 217 -6.79 -2.89 11.74
N ARG A 218 -7.24 -3.88 12.52
CA ARG A 218 -8.33 -4.78 12.12
C ARG A 218 -9.63 -4.01 11.90
N ASN A 219 -10.00 -3.16 12.87
CA ASN A 219 -11.20 -2.33 12.77
C ASN A 219 -11.13 -1.35 11.58
N LEU A 220 -9.96 -0.80 11.31
CA LEU A 220 -9.74 0.07 10.16
C LEU A 220 -9.87 -0.69 8.84
N GLN A 221 -9.37 -1.93 8.76
CA GLN A 221 -9.49 -2.77 7.57
C GLN A 221 -10.95 -3.05 7.21
N ASP A 222 -11.79 -3.33 8.22
CA ASP A 222 -13.23 -3.52 8.03
C ASP A 222 -13.91 -2.22 7.58
N ALA A 223 -13.59 -1.11 8.23
CA ALA A 223 -14.10 0.21 7.87
C ALA A 223 -13.73 0.61 6.42
N MET A 224 -12.48 0.36 6.00
CA MET A 224 -12.03 0.60 4.62
C MET A 224 -12.75 -0.32 3.63
N SER A 225 -13.05 -1.55 4.01
CA SER A 225 -13.79 -2.50 3.15
C SER A 225 -15.22 -2.03 2.91
N VAL A 226 -15.89 -1.49 3.94
CA VAL A 226 -17.21 -0.86 3.82
C VAL A 226 -17.13 0.39 2.94
N ALA A 227 -16.16 1.27 3.18
CA ALA A 227 -15.97 2.48 2.38
C ALA A 227 -15.72 2.16 0.90
N ARG A 228 -14.92 1.13 0.60
CA ARG A 228 -14.73 0.61 -0.76
C ARG A 228 -16.04 0.17 -1.42
N ASN A 229 -16.91 -0.53 -0.69
CA ASN A 229 -18.20 -0.98 -1.24
C ASN A 229 -19.10 0.21 -1.60
N ILE A 230 -19.12 1.24 -0.75
CA ILE A 230 -19.88 2.47 -0.99
C ILE A 230 -19.33 3.24 -2.20
N ILE A 231 -18.00 3.37 -2.31
CA ILE A 231 -17.33 4.03 -3.45
C ILE A 231 -17.62 3.28 -4.75
N LYS A 232 -17.67 1.94 -4.71
CA LYS A 232 -17.95 1.11 -5.89
C LYS A 232 -19.43 1.14 -6.30
N ASN A 233 -20.34 1.10 -5.32
CA ASN A 233 -21.78 1.13 -5.56
C ASN A 233 -22.48 1.94 -4.45
N PRO A 234 -22.97 3.16 -4.74
CA PRO A 234 -23.59 4.04 -3.76
C PRO A 234 -25.06 3.64 -3.49
N LYS A 235 -25.30 2.38 -3.16
CA LYS A 235 -26.62 1.84 -2.79
C LYS A 235 -26.51 1.12 -1.45
N LEU A 236 -27.44 1.41 -0.56
CA LEU A 236 -27.50 0.85 0.79
C LEU A 236 -28.82 0.13 1.01
N VAL A 237 -28.77 -0.90 1.84
CA VAL A 237 -29.94 -1.67 2.29
C VAL A 237 -30.02 -1.60 3.81
N PRO A 238 -31.22 -1.67 4.41
CA PRO A 238 -31.38 -1.62 5.86
C PRO A 238 -30.77 -2.87 6.52
N GLY A 239 -29.92 -2.66 7.51
CA GLY A 239 -29.30 -3.74 8.28
C GLY A 239 -30.19 -4.30 9.39
N GLY A 240 -29.56 -4.92 10.39
CA GLY A 240 -30.26 -5.40 11.60
C GLY A 240 -31.23 -6.57 11.36
N GLY A 241 -31.03 -7.34 10.28
CA GLY A 241 -31.91 -8.44 9.91
C GLY A 241 -33.11 -8.04 9.05
N ALA A 242 -33.30 -6.75 8.74
CA ALA A 242 -34.44 -6.29 7.95
C ALA A 242 -34.38 -6.75 6.49
N THR A 243 -33.18 -6.71 5.88
CA THR A 243 -32.96 -7.20 4.51
C THR A 243 -33.22 -8.70 4.42
N GLU A 244 -32.72 -9.46 5.38
CA GLU A 244 -32.90 -10.91 5.49
C GLU A 244 -34.37 -11.29 5.65
N LEU A 245 -35.12 -10.55 6.48
CA LEU A 245 -36.56 -10.77 6.67
C LEU A 245 -37.36 -10.47 5.39
N THR A 246 -37.00 -9.38 4.69
CA THR A 246 -37.65 -8.99 3.42
C THR A 246 -37.41 -10.03 2.32
N VAL A 247 -36.18 -10.55 2.23
CA VAL A 247 -35.85 -11.65 1.32
C VAL A 247 -36.63 -12.92 1.67
N SER A 248 -36.73 -13.25 2.97
CA SER A 248 -37.53 -14.40 3.44
C SER A 248 -39.01 -14.28 3.05
N ALA A 249 -39.63 -13.13 3.29
CA ALA A 249 -41.03 -12.87 2.94
C ALA A 249 -41.26 -12.96 1.42
N THR A 250 -40.35 -12.37 0.62
CA THR A 250 -40.42 -12.41 -0.85
C THR A 250 -40.27 -13.84 -1.37
N LEU A 251 -39.37 -14.65 -0.79
CA LEU A 251 -39.20 -16.06 -1.15
C LEU A 251 -40.42 -16.90 -0.79
N LYS A 252 -41.07 -16.66 0.36
CA LYS A 252 -42.33 -17.31 0.76
C LYS A 252 -43.50 -16.95 -0.17
N GLN A 253 -43.58 -15.69 -0.58
CA GLN A 253 -44.59 -15.27 -1.56
C GLN A 253 -44.35 -15.96 -2.90
N LYS A 254 -43.09 -16.03 -3.34
CA LYS A 254 -42.72 -16.69 -4.59
C LYS A 254 -42.92 -18.22 -4.54
N SER A 255 -42.65 -18.87 -3.41
CA SER A 255 -42.89 -20.31 -3.25
C SER A 255 -44.37 -20.67 -3.41
N SER A 256 -45.28 -19.76 -3.06
CA SER A 256 -46.72 -19.95 -3.24
C SER A 256 -47.16 -19.90 -4.71
N SER A 257 -46.36 -19.26 -5.58
CA SER A 257 -46.60 -19.22 -7.03
C SER A 257 -46.00 -20.39 -7.80
N ILE A 258 -45.14 -21.19 -7.15
CA ILE A 258 -44.46 -22.34 -7.76
C ILE A 258 -45.21 -23.61 -7.34
N GLU A 259 -45.64 -24.40 -8.31
CA GLU A 259 -46.26 -25.70 -8.08
C GLU A 259 -45.24 -26.84 -8.17
N GLY A 260 -45.46 -27.91 -7.41
CA GLY A 260 -44.62 -29.11 -7.44
C GLY A 260 -43.51 -29.14 -6.39
N ILE A 261 -42.54 -30.03 -6.62
CA ILE A 261 -41.49 -30.38 -5.64
C ILE A 261 -40.51 -29.21 -5.42
N GLU A 262 -40.37 -28.31 -6.39
CA GLU A 262 -39.47 -27.17 -6.32
C GLU A 262 -39.86 -26.16 -5.24
N LYS A 263 -41.12 -26.15 -4.79
CA LYS A 263 -41.60 -25.27 -3.71
C LYS A 263 -40.83 -25.45 -2.40
N TRP A 264 -40.51 -26.68 -2.03
CA TRP A 264 -39.92 -27.01 -0.72
C TRP A 264 -38.52 -26.37 -0.51
N PRO A 265 -37.59 -26.42 -1.48
CA PRO A 265 -36.34 -25.66 -1.41
C PRO A 265 -36.52 -24.15 -1.18
N TYR A 266 -37.51 -23.51 -1.81
CA TYR A 266 -37.75 -22.06 -1.61
C TYR A 266 -38.18 -21.74 -0.19
N GLU A 267 -39.10 -22.54 0.38
CA GLU A 267 -39.52 -22.36 1.78
C GLU A 267 -38.38 -22.63 2.76
N ALA A 268 -37.58 -23.66 2.51
CA ALA A 268 -36.39 -23.95 3.32
C ALA A 268 -35.38 -22.80 3.27
N ALA A 269 -35.12 -22.22 2.10
CA ALA A 269 -34.25 -21.06 1.94
C ALA A 269 -34.80 -19.84 2.68
N ALA A 270 -36.11 -19.58 2.60
CA ALA A 270 -36.75 -18.49 3.32
C ALA A 270 -36.59 -18.63 4.85
N ILE A 271 -36.75 -19.84 5.39
CA ILE A 271 -36.53 -20.12 6.82
C ILE A 271 -35.06 -19.93 7.19
N ALA A 272 -34.11 -20.29 6.31
CA ALA A 272 -32.69 -20.09 6.55
C ALA A 272 -32.32 -18.60 6.71
N PHE A 273 -32.90 -17.71 5.91
CA PHE A 273 -32.67 -16.26 6.07
C PHE A 273 -33.20 -15.71 7.40
N GLU A 274 -34.24 -16.31 8.01
CA GLU A 274 -34.74 -15.90 9.32
C GLU A 274 -33.77 -16.24 10.47
N ALA A 275 -32.79 -17.11 10.26
CA ALA A 275 -31.83 -17.49 11.29
C ALA A 275 -30.98 -16.30 11.78
N ILE A 276 -30.66 -15.35 10.90
CA ILE A 276 -29.85 -14.16 11.23
C ILE A 276 -30.59 -13.21 12.20
N PRO A 277 -31.78 -12.67 11.87
CA PRO A 277 -32.54 -11.83 12.80
C PRO A 277 -32.92 -12.58 14.09
N ARG A 278 -33.18 -13.89 14.00
CA ARG A 278 -33.43 -14.74 15.17
C ARG A 278 -32.24 -14.77 16.13
N THR A 279 -31.03 -14.94 15.59
CA THR A 279 -29.79 -14.96 16.38
C THR A 279 -29.52 -13.59 17.02
N LEU A 280 -29.79 -12.50 16.29
CA LEU A 280 -29.70 -11.14 16.85
C LEU A 280 -30.67 -10.96 18.03
N ALA A 281 -31.93 -11.38 17.88
CA ALA A 281 -32.92 -11.32 18.96
C ALA A 281 -32.50 -12.16 20.18
N GLN A 282 -31.92 -13.34 19.95
CA GLN A 282 -31.40 -14.19 21.02
C GLN A 282 -30.24 -13.54 21.77
N ASN A 283 -29.29 -12.94 21.05
CA ASN A 283 -28.16 -12.22 21.65
C ASN A 283 -28.60 -10.99 22.45
N CYS A 284 -29.72 -10.36 22.07
CA CYS A 284 -30.33 -9.27 22.81
C CYS A 284 -31.14 -9.71 24.06
N GLY A 285 -31.36 -11.02 24.27
CA GLY A 285 -32.10 -11.54 25.42
C GLY A 285 -33.61 -11.29 25.38
N ILE A 286 -34.17 -10.88 24.24
CA ILE A 286 -35.61 -10.64 24.07
C ILE A 286 -36.34 -11.94 23.71
N ASN A 287 -37.67 -11.96 23.88
CA ASN A 287 -38.47 -13.11 23.48
C ASN A 287 -38.46 -13.24 21.94
N VAL A 288 -37.68 -14.20 21.46
CA VAL A 288 -37.41 -14.45 20.05
C VAL A 288 -38.68 -14.72 19.26
N ILE A 289 -39.57 -15.59 19.78
CA ILE A 289 -40.79 -16.00 19.07
C ILE A 289 -41.71 -14.79 18.88
N ARG A 290 -42.01 -14.08 19.96
CA ARG A 290 -42.91 -12.91 19.92
C ARG A 290 -42.35 -11.82 19.01
N THR A 291 -41.05 -11.57 19.07
CA THR A 291 -40.40 -10.52 18.27
C THR A 291 -40.36 -10.89 16.78
N MET A 292 -40.01 -12.14 16.45
CA MET A 292 -40.00 -12.60 15.06
C MET A 292 -41.40 -12.57 14.44
N THR A 293 -42.44 -12.99 15.15
CA THR A 293 -43.83 -12.90 14.66
C THR A 293 -44.25 -11.45 14.45
N ALA A 294 -43.88 -10.54 15.36
CA ALA A 294 -44.19 -9.12 15.22
C ALA A 294 -43.44 -8.46 14.05
N LEU A 295 -42.20 -8.88 13.77
CA LEU A 295 -41.41 -8.39 12.63
C LEU A 295 -41.96 -8.93 11.31
N GLN A 296 -42.35 -10.21 11.25
CA GLN A 296 -42.97 -10.83 10.09
C GLN A 296 -44.31 -10.17 9.74
N GLY A 297 -45.09 -9.72 10.72
CA GLY A 297 -46.35 -9.01 10.46
C GLY A 297 -46.19 -7.60 9.88
N LYS A 298 -44.96 -7.07 9.81
CA LYS A 298 -44.66 -5.72 9.30
C LYS A 298 -44.03 -5.71 7.91
N VAL A 299 -43.66 -6.88 7.38
CA VAL A 299 -42.98 -7.06 6.10
C VAL A 299 -43.92 -7.78 5.15
#